data_AF-A0A101S5X1-F1
#
_entry.id   AF-A0A101S5X1-F1
#
_cell.length_a   1.000
_cell.length_b   1.000
_cell.length_c   1.000
_cell.angle_alpha   90.00
_cell.angle_beta   90.00
_cell.angle_gamma   90.00
#
_symmetry.space_group_name_H-M   'P 1'
#
loop_
_entity.id
_entity.type
_entity.pdbx_description
1 polymer ?
#
loop_
_entity_poly.entity_id
_entity_poly.type
_entity_poly.pdbx_seq_one_letter_code
_entity_poly.pdbx_strand_id
1 'polypeptide(L)'
;MSFTTPPRPLDVTALFPQLAPLARTATRLHPRPGSPTPYESSVGGPLLWPADEPWPHCDEPHDSEASDKMHSPDEIRLLRRIRTAAAERRRRDPEAPAFTPEEREIQQRLRKGHPWVDGPIPMIPVAQLYARDVPLPGSPPGADLLQVLWCPCDHEEFAHPRTALRWRSSASVTDVLDAPPEPPVIQFDWYLPMPCLLAPEQVTEYPSPMELSKELQEELGDESRWEAAGHAWDATGAESPQEFYFRNLSHAPGWKTGGWTRWGLTDPMPRPCAACGTETIPLLTVASGEWDPGSQTWMPEEERTNPTLLPLRTQPGNVTLLNIADAYDLQLHVCPVSADHPHIELVQ
;
A
#
# COMPACT_ATOMS: atom_id res chain seq x y z
N MET A 1 -9.69 -4.98 -16.93
CA MET A 1 -10.00 -6.28 -16.30
C MET A 1 -10.41 -5.98 -14.87
N SER A 2 -11.47 -6.61 -14.37
CA SER A 2 -11.86 -6.53 -12.97
C SER A 2 -10.97 -7.44 -12.13
N PHE A 3 -10.80 -7.10 -10.85
CA PHE A 3 -10.24 -7.99 -9.84
C PHE A 3 -11.23 -8.06 -8.70
N THR A 4 -11.63 -9.28 -8.36
CA THR A 4 -12.79 -9.52 -7.51
C THR A 4 -12.39 -10.30 -6.28
N THR A 5 -12.71 -9.75 -5.12
CA THR A 5 -12.57 -10.38 -3.82
C THR A 5 -13.53 -11.58 -3.74
N PRO A 6 -13.05 -12.79 -3.42
CA PRO A 6 -13.93 -13.94 -3.24
C PRO A 6 -14.98 -13.67 -2.15
N PRO A 7 -16.16 -14.32 -2.21
CA PRO A 7 -17.15 -14.26 -1.14
C PRO A 7 -16.50 -14.55 0.22
N ARG A 8 -16.88 -13.78 1.25
CA ARG A 8 -16.38 -14.02 2.61
C ARG A 8 -16.78 -15.44 3.04
N PRO A 9 -15.90 -16.15 3.76
CA PRO A 9 -16.16 -17.55 4.13
C PRO A 9 -17.41 -17.72 5.00
N LEU A 10 -17.80 -16.68 5.74
CA LEU A 10 -18.99 -16.61 6.57
C LEU A 10 -19.61 -15.21 6.49
N ASP A 11 -20.92 -15.13 6.66
CA ASP A 11 -21.60 -13.86 6.97
C ASP A 11 -21.41 -13.55 8.45
N VAL A 12 -20.43 -12.69 8.74
CA VAL A 12 -20.07 -12.33 10.11
C VAL A 12 -21.20 -11.59 10.84
N THR A 13 -22.08 -10.89 10.13
CA THR A 13 -23.19 -10.15 10.74
C THR A 13 -24.37 -11.03 11.09
N ALA A 14 -24.51 -12.18 10.43
CA ALA A 14 -25.47 -13.20 10.84
C ALA A 14 -25.07 -13.84 12.18
N LEU A 15 -23.77 -13.97 12.45
CA LEU A 15 -23.24 -14.53 13.70
C LEU A 15 -23.13 -13.49 14.82
N PHE A 16 -22.76 -12.26 14.46
CA PHE A 16 -22.56 -11.15 15.38
C PHE A 16 -23.30 -9.92 14.84
N PRO A 17 -24.64 -9.84 15.04
CA PRO A 17 -25.45 -8.73 14.54
C PRO A 17 -24.99 -7.34 15.00
N GLN A 18 -24.29 -7.26 16.12
CA GLN A 18 -23.68 -6.06 16.67
C GLN A 18 -22.63 -5.42 15.73
N LEU A 19 -22.08 -6.20 14.79
CA LEU A 19 -21.14 -5.69 13.76
C LEU A 19 -21.83 -4.96 12.61
N ALA A 20 -23.10 -5.26 12.32
CA ALA A 20 -23.83 -4.65 11.21
C ALA A 20 -23.81 -3.10 11.21
N PRO A 21 -24.06 -2.40 12.34
CA PRO A 21 -23.96 -0.93 12.37
C PRO A 21 -22.53 -0.40 12.28
N LEU A 22 -21.51 -1.27 12.38
CA LEU A 22 -20.09 -0.92 12.28
C LEU A 22 -19.52 -1.13 10.88
N ALA A 23 -20.32 -1.62 9.93
CA ALA A 23 -19.92 -1.80 8.55
C ALA A 23 -19.45 -0.47 7.93
N ARG A 24 -18.26 -0.47 7.32
CA ARG A 24 -17.75 0.63 6.51
C ARG A 24 -17.39 0.14 5.12
N THR A 25 -17.59 0.99 4.12
CA THR A 25 -17.10 0.73 2.77
C THR A 25 -15.63 1.11 2.67
N ALA A 26 -14.80 0.20 2.17
CA ALA A 26 -13.45 0.46 1.70
C ALA A 26 -13.40 0.22 0.18
N THR A 27 -12.48 0.86 -0.52
CA THR A 27 -12.22 0.56 -1.94
C THR A 27 -10.82 -0.01 -2.08
N ARG A 28 -10.71 -1.32 -2.33
CA ARG A 28 -9.45 -1.99 -2.68
C ARG A 28 -9.01 -1.51 -4.05
N LEU A 29 -7.71 -1.28 -4.23
CA LEU A 29 -7.17 -0.67 -5.45
C LEU A 29 -6.61 -1.68 -6.45
N HIS A 30 -6.26 -2.89 -5.99
CA HIS A 30 -5.73 -4.00 -6.81
C HIS A 30 -4.69 -3.55 -7.85
N PRO A 31 -3.51 -3.03 -7.46
CA PRO A 31 -2.51 -2.54 -8.40
C PRO A 31 -2.03 -3.65 -9.35
N ARG A 32 -1.90 -3.36 -10.65
CA ARG A 32 -1.40 -4.31 -11.67
C ARG A 32 -0.29 -3.69 -12.52
N PRO A 33 0.83 -4.40 -12.74
CA PRO A 33 1.97 -3.84 -13.46
C PRO A 33 1.54 -3.36 -14.85
N GLY A 34 1.94 -2.13 -15.20
CA GLY A 34 1.50 -1.50 -16.43
C GLY A 34 2.33 -0.26 -16.78
N SER A 35 1.81 0.53 -17.72
CA SER A 35 2.42 1.79 -18.14
C SER A 35 1.38 2.91 -18.06
N PRO A 36 1.04 3.33 -16.82
CA PRO A 36 0.01 4.35 -16.61
C PRO A 36 0.44 5.71 -17.18
N THR A 37 -0.55 6.50 -17.56
CA THR A 37 -0.40 7.90 -17.97
C THR A 37 -0.78 8.85 -16.83
N PRO A 38 -0.45 10.16 -16.91
CA PRO A 38 -0.90 11.15 -15.94
C PRO A 38 -2.42 11.27 -15.83
N TYR A 39 -3.19 10.73 -16.77
CA TYR A 39 -4.65 10.82 -16.81
C TYR A 39 -5.35 9.61 -16.19
N GLU A 40 -4.59 8.70 -15.56
CA GLU A 40 -5.11 7.49 -14.94
C GLU A 40 -4.82 7.47 -13.45
N SER A 41 -5.73 6.85 -12.68
CA SER A 41 -5.41 6.47 -11.31
C SER A 41 -4.37 5.35 -11.33
N SER A 42 -3.26 5.54 -10.63
CA SER A 42 -2.10 4.66 -10.71
C SER A 42 -1.24 4.67 -9.45
N VAL A 43 -0.41 3.64 -9.32
CA VAL A 43 0.68 3.57 -8.34
C VAL A 43 2.00 3.64 -9.10
N GLY A 44 2.97 4.40 -8.60
CA GLY A 44 4.30 4.58 -9.22
C GLY A 44 4.30 5.11 -10.65
N GLY A 45 3.16 5.63 -11.11
CA GLY A 45 2.99 6.24 -12.43
C GLY A 45 3.39 7.71 -12.45
N PRO A 46 3.43 8.33 -13.64
CA PRO A 46 3.63 9.75 -13.76
C PRO A 46 2.43 10.52 -13.18
N LEU A 47 2.71 11.67 -12.54
CA LEU A 47 1.68 12.53 -11.97
C LEU A 47 1.21 13.56 -13.00
N LEU A 48 -0.06 13.96 -12.93
CA LEU A 48 -0.60 15.17 -13.55
C LEU A 48 -0.10 16.39 -12.77
N TRP A 49 1.20 16.69 -12.91
CA TRP A 49 1.86 17.77 -12.20
C TRP A 49 1.97 19.01 -13.09
N PRO A 50 1.55 20.21 -12.65
CA PRO A 50 1.65 21.44 -13.43
C PRO A 50 3.12 21.83 -13.69
N ALA A 51 3.43 22.27 -14.90
CA ALA A 51 4.79 22.67 -15.26
C ALA A 51 5.30 23.91 -14.49
N ASP A 52 4.38 24.76 -14.00
CA ASP A 52 4.68 25.97 -13.23
C ASP A 52 4.71 25.75 -11.71
N GLU A 53 4.34 24.56 -11.23
CA GLU A 53 4.38 24.21 -9.81
C GLU A 53 5.71 23.53 -9.45
N PRO A 54 6.46 24.03 -8.46
CA PRO A 54 7.73 23.42 -8.07
C PRO A 54 7.51 22.00 -7.53
N TRP A 55 8.35 21.07 -7.96
CA TRP A 55 8.32 19.69 -7.45
C TRP A 55 8.67 19.65 -5.95
N PRO A 56 7.95 18.87 -5.12
CA PRO A 56 8.23 18.81 -3.69
C PRO A 56 9.58 18.13 -3.41
N HIS A 57 10.34 18.71 -2.50
CA HIS A 57 11.59 18.18 -1.98
C HIS A 57 11.47 17.95 -0.47
N CYS A 58 12.18 16.95 0.03
CA CYS A 58 12.33 16.70 1.45
C CYS A 58 13.63 17.32 1.96
N ASP A 59 13.50 18.23 2.93
CA ASP A 59 14.62 18.96 3.54
C ASP A 59 14.91 18.48 4.98
N GLU A 60 14.20 17.45 5.44
CA GLU A 60 14.31 16.94 6.80
C GLU A 60 15.62 16.17 7.02
N PRO A 61 16.10 16.05 8.27
CA PRO A 61 17.24 15.21 8.60
C PRO A 61 16.97 13.75 8.24
N HIS A 62 17.71 13.26 7.26
CA HIS A 62 17.65 11.86 6.84
C HIS A 62 18.65 11.03 7.64
N ASP A 63 18.27 9.79 7.97
CA ASP A 63 19.19 8.85 8.60
C ASP A 63 20.16 8.29 7.57
N SER A 64 21.34 8.91 7.43
CA SER A 64 22.36 8.47 6.47
C SER A 64 22.94 7.09 6.80
N GLU A 65 22.80 6.62 8.04
CA GLU A 65 23.36 5.35 8.53
C GLU A 65 22.38 4.18 8.35
N ALA A 66 21.10 4.44 8.04
CA ALA A 66 20.12 3.39 7.81
C ALA A 66 20.47 2.49 6.59
N SER A 67 21.31 2.95 5.65
CA SER A 67 21.79 2.11 4.54
C SER A 67 23.13 2.56 3.98
N ASP A 68 24.11 1.64 3.98
CA ASP A 68 25.40 1.82 3.29
C ASP A 68 25.31 1.65 1.76
N LYS A 69 24.14 1.24 1.23
CA LYS A 69 24.00 0.78 -0.16
C LYS A 69 22.74 1.35 -0.78
N MET A 70 22.88 2.54 -1.35
CA MET A 70 21.77 3.22 -2.00
C MET A 70 21.89 3.08 -3.52
N HIS A 71 20.77 3.21 -4.20
CA HIS A 71 20.73 3.01 -5.65
C HIS A 71 20.00 4.17 -6.31
N SER A 72 20.47 4.56 -7.50
CA SER A 72 19.69 5.45 -8.35
C SER A 72 18.40 4.74 -8.80
N PRO A 73 17.33 5.49 -9.12
CA PRO A 73 16.09 4.90 -9.64
C PRO A 73 16.32 4.00 -10.86
N ASP A 74 17.24 4.36 -11.76
CA ASP A 74 17.56 3.57 -12.96
C ASP A 74 18.24 2.24 -12.65
N GLU A 75 19.12 2.19 -11.64
CA GLU A 75 19.72 0.95 -11.18
C GLU A 75 18.68 0.03 -10.55
N ILE A 76 17.74 0.58 -9.76
CA ILE A 76 16.62 -0.18 -9.19
C ILE A 76 15.77 -0.78 -10.31
N ARG A 77 15.40 0.04 -11.31
CA ARG A 77 14.64 -0.42 -12.49
C ARG A 77 15.40 -1.49 -13.27
N LEU A 78 16.71 -1.35 -13.44
CA LEU A 78 17.55 -2.35 -14.11
C LEU A 78 17.60 -3.68 -13.35
N LEU A 79 17.83 -3.63 -12.03
CA LEU A 79 17.84 -4.82 -11.18
C LEU A 79 16.48 -5.53 -11.19
N ARG A 80 15.38 -4.77 -11.19
CA ARG A 80 14.01 -5.31 -11.35
C ARG A 80 13.82 -5.99 -12.71
N ARG A 81 14.25 -5.37 -13.81
CA ARG A 81 14.19 -6.01 -15.15
C ARG A 81 14.96 -7.33 -15.20
N ILE A 82 16.15 -7.39 -14.60
CA ILE A 82 16.95 -8.62 -14.49
C ILE A 82 16.19 -9.68 -13.66
N ARG A 83 15.61 -9.30 -12.51
CA ARG A 83 14.83 -10.22 -11.67
C ARG A 83 13.55 -10.71 -12.39
N THR A 84 12.88 -9.88 -13.18
CA THR A 84 11.72 -10.28 -13.99
C THR A 84 12.13 -11.24 -15.10
N ALA A 85 13.19 -10.93 -15.86
CA ALA A 85 13.70 -11.83 -16.90
C ALA A 85 14.12 -13.20 -16.33
N ALA A 86 14.72 -13.21 -15.14
CA ALA A 86 15.05 -14.42 -14.40
C ALA A 86 13.80 -15.24 -14.01
N ALA A 87 12.73 -14.58 -13.54
CA ALA A 87 11.46 -15.22 -13.22
C ALA A 87 10.81 -15.84 -14.46
N GLU A 88 10.76 -15.11 -15.58
CA GLU A 88 10.24 -15.63 -16.84
C GLU A 88 11.01 -16.86 -17.34
N ARG A 89 12.34 -16.81 -17.22
CA ARG A 89 13.22 -17.92 -17.62
C ARG A 89 12.91 -19.17 -16.81
N ARG A 90 12.88 -19.07 -15.48
CA ARG A 90 12.55 -20.18 -14.57
C ARG A 90 11.12 -20.69 -14.76
N ARG A 91 10.18 -19.81 -15.15
CA ARG A 91 8.81 -20.20 -15.48
C ARG A 91 8.74 -21.06 -16.76
N ARG A 92 9.58 -20.78 -17.75
CA ARG A 92 9.66 -21.54 -19.01
C ARG A 92 10.45 -22.84 -18.86
N ASP A 93 11.54 -22.80 -18.09
CA ASP A 93 12.42 -23.93 -17.80
C ASP A 93 12.84 -23.88 -16.31
N PRO A 94 12.25 -24.74 -15.45
CA PRO A 94 12.59 -24.78 -14.04
C PRO A 94 14.06 -25.06 -13.74
N GLU A 95 14.79 -25.74 -14.63
CA GLU A 95 16.20 -26.11 -14.43
C GLU A 95 17.18 -25.04 -14.96
N ALA A 96 16.70 -24.08 -15.75
CA ALA A 96 17.52 -23.00 -16.30
C ALA A 96 18.21 -22.18 -15.19
N PRO A 97 19.42 -21.63 -15.42
CA PRO A 97 20.09 -20.80 -14.42
C PRO A 97 19.23 -19.58 -14.05
N ALA A 98 19.17 -19.25 -12.76
CA ALA A 98 18.41 -18.08 -12.29
C ALA A 98 18.88 -16.78 -12.96
N PHE A 99 20.18 -16.57 -13.03
CA PHE A 99 20.79 -15.42 -13.69
C PHE A 99 21.87 -15.86 -14.67
N THR A 100 21.99 -15.18 -15.82
CA THR A 100 23.09 -15.35 -16.77
C THR A 100 24.40 -14.80 -16.20
N PRO A 101 25.57 -15.17 -16.76
CA PRO A 101 26.84 -14.57 -16.36
C PRO A 101 26.83 -13.03 -16.44
N GLU A 102 26.29 -12.46 -17.52
CA GLU A 102 26.21 -11.01 -17.75
C GLU A 102 25.30 -10.33 -16.72
N GLU A 103 24.14 -10.94 -16.41
CA GLU A 103 23.23 -10.44 -15.38
C GLU A 103 23.90 -10.43 -13.99
N ARG A 104 24.72 -11.45 -13.68
CA ARG A 104 25.47 -11.51 -12.41
C ARG A 104 26.58 -10.47 -12.35
N GLU A 105 27.28 -10.22 -13.45
CA GLU A 105 28.28 -9.16 -13.53
C GLU A 105 27.66 -7.78 -13.28
N ILE A 106 26.48 -7.52 -13.87
CA ILE A 106 25.72 -6.29 -13.61
C ILE A 106 25.33 -6.20 -12.13
N GLN A 107 24.74 -7.26 -11.56
CA GLN A 107 24.37 -7.28 -10.15
C GLN A 107 25.58 -7.06 -9.22
N GLN A 108 26.72 -7.69 -9.53
CA GLN A 108 27.95 -7.51 -8.75
C GLN A 108 28.49 -6.09 -8.84
N ARG A 109 28.44 -5.46 -10.02
CA ARG A 109 28.85 -4.07 -10.21
C ARG A 109 27.98 -3.12 -9.42
N LEU A 110 26.66 -3.32 -9.44
CA LEU A 110 25.70 -2.47 -8.74
C LEU A 110 25.66 -2.72 -7.23
N ARG A 111 26.13 -3.87 -6.74
CA ARG A 111 26.09 -4.25 -5.32
C ARG A 111 26.75 -3.23 -4.36
N LYS A 112 27.67 -2.40 -4.85
CA LYS A 112 28.31 -1.38 -4.01
C LYS A 112 27.39 -0.22 -3.65
N GLY A 113 26.39 0.07 -4.48
CA GLY A 113 25.55 1.26 -4.34
C GLY A 113 26.31 2.56 -4.53
N HIS A 114 25.62 3.66 -4.27
CA HIS A 114 26.13 5.03 -4.23
C HIS A 114 26.30 5.50 -2.79
N PRO A 115 27.26 6.42 -2.52
CA PRO A 115 27.37 7.07 -1.23
C PRO A 115 26.22 8.04 -0.97
N TRP A 116 26.08 8.47 0.28
CA TRP A 116 25.06 9.41 0.71
C TRP A 116 25.22 10.78 0.02
N VAL A 117 24.10 11.45 -0.24
CA VAL A 117 24.06 12.79 -0.83
C VAL A 117 23.35 13.73 0.13
N ASP A 118 24.07 14.75 0.57
CA ASP A 118 23.51 15.80 1.43
C ASP A 118 22.59 16.76 0.67
N GLY A 119 21.56 17.26 1.36
CA GLY A 119 20.68 18.32 0.89
C GLY A 119 19.25 17.86 0.56
N PRO A 120 18.43 18.79 0.04
CA PRO A 120 17.05 18.52 -0.38
C PRO A 120 16.96 17.37 -1.39
N ILE A 121 16.12 16.38 -1.12
CA ILE A 121 15.91 15.23 -2.02
C ILE A 121 14.55 15.34 -2.70
N PRO A 122 14.45 15.28 -4.05
CA PRO A 122 13.18 15.22 -4.76
C PRO A 122 12.33 14.05 -4.26
N MET A 123 11.08 14.32 -3.88
CA MET A 123 10.16 13.26 -3.45
C MET A 123 9.73 12.41 -4.66
N ILE A 124 9.53 11.12 -4.46
CA ILE A 124 9.11 10.20 -5.54
C ILE A 124 7.59 10.06 -5.59
N PRO A 125 7.00 9.92 -6.79
CA PRO A 125 5.57 9.71 -6.93
C PRO A 125 5.18 8.31 -6.47
N VAL A 126 4.23 8.24 -5.53
CA VAL A 126 3.74 6.97 -4.95
C VAL A 126 2.42 6.56 -5.57
N ALA A 127 1.46 7.49 -5.59
CA ALA A 127 0.14 7.23 -6.13
C ALA A 127 -0.49 8.50 -6.68
N GLN A 128 -1.36 8.30 -7.66
CA GLN A 128 -2.28 9.30 -8.17
C GLN A 128 -3.68 8.69 -8.23
N LEU A 129 -4.67 9.34 -7.65
CA LEU A 129 -6.02 8.81 -7.53
C LEU A 129 -7.03 9.88 -7.97
N TYR A 130 -7.81 9.57 -8.99
CA TYR A 130 -8.91 10.40 -9.45
C TYR A 130 -10.21 10.01 -8.76
N ALA A 131 -10.97 11.02 -8.33
CA ALA A 131 -12.26 10.84 -7.67
C ALA A 131 -13.32 10.16 -8.57
N ARG A 132 -13.14 10.19 -9.90
CA ARG A 132 -13.98 9.46 -10.86
C ARG A 132 -13.76 7.93 -10.82
N ASP A 133 -12.59 7.48 -10.38
CA ASP A 133 -12.21 6.07 -10.38
C ASP A 133 -12.35 5.47 -8.97
N VAL A 134 -12.04 6.26 -7.93
CA VAL A 134 -12.07 5.82 -6.53
C VAL A 134 -12.68 6.90 -5.62
N PRO A 135 -13.55 6.54 -4.65
CA PRO A 135 -13.97 7.47 -3.62
C PRO A 135 -12.79 7.91 -2.75
N LEU A 136 -12.66 9.22 -2.53
CA LEU A 136 -11.57 9.83 -1.74
C LEU A 136 -12.13 10.49 -0.47
N PRO A 137 -12.10 9.82 0.70
CA PRO A 137 -12.56 10.39 1.96
C PRO A 137 -11.79 11.67 2.32
N GLY A 138 -12.51 12.71 2.72
CA GLY A 138 -11.88 13.99 3.10
C GLY A 138 -11.41 14.85 1.92
N SER A 139 -11.82 14.54 0.69
CA SER A 139 -11.51 15.40 -0.47
C SER A 139 -12.05 16.82 -0.26
N PRO A 140 -11.23 17.87 -0.46
CA PRO A 140 -11.69 19.24 -0.34
C PRO A 140 -12.62 19.62 -1.51
N PRO A 141 -13.52 20.59 -1.32
CA PRO A 141 -14.42 21.05 -2.38
C PRO A 141 -13.66 21.51 -3.64
N GLY A 142 -14.04 20.96 -4.80
CA GLY A 142 -13.44 21.31 -6.09
C GLY A 142 -12.17 20.50 -6.47
N ALA A 143 -11.65 19.67 -5.56
CA ALA A 143 -10.60 18.72 -5.89
C ALA A 143 -11.20 17.37 -6.33
N ASP A 144 -10.72 16.86 -7.45
CA ASP A 144 -11.07 15.55 -8.03
C ASP A 144 -9.84 14.66 -8.23
N LEU A 145 -8.68 15.09 -7.74
CA LEU A 145 -7.41 14.39 -7.88
C LEU A 145 -6.58 14.50 -6.60
N LEU A 146 -6.18 13.35 -6.07
CA LEU A 146 -5.20 13.20 -5.00
C LEU A 146 -3.89 12.67 -5.57
N GLN A 147 -2.79 13.30 -5.19
CA GLN A 147 -1.44 12.83 -5.47
C GLN A 147 -0.70 12.61 -4.16
N VAL A 148 0.00 11.49 -4.09
CA VAL A 148 0.80 11.06 -2.94
C VAL A 148 2.23 10.93 -3.40
N LEU A 149 3.12 11.66 -2.74
CA LEU A 149 4.57 11.55 -2.91
C LEU A 149 5.19 11.20 -1.56
N TRP A 150 6.38 10.62 -1.58
CA TRP A 150 7.13 10.41 -0.33
C TRP A 150 8.63 10.64 -0.51
N CYS A 151 9.32 10.83 0.60
CA CYS A 151 10.76 10.89 0.64
C CYS A 151 11.34 9.51 0.29
N PRO A 152 12.40 9.41 -0.53
CA PRO A 152 13.04 8.14 -0.85
C PRO A 152 14.02 7.66 0.25
N CYS A 153 13.98 8.24 1.44
CA CYS A 153 14.88 8.01 2.57
C CYS A 153 14.11 7.94 3.90
N ASP A 154 14.68 7.23 4.87
CA ASP A 154 14.30 7.24 6.26
C ASP A 154 14.80 8.50 6.97
N HIS A 155 14.16 8.82 8.09
CA HIS A 155 14.43 10.01 8.88
C HIS A 155 14.83 9.59 10.29
N GLU A 156 15.66 10.40 10.95
CA GLU A 156 16.18 10.06 12.29
C GLU A 156 15.07 9.85 13.33
N GLU A 157 13.95 10.56 13.19
CA GLU A 157 12.81 10.47 14.10
C GLU A 157 11.83 9.34 13.75
N PHE A 158 11.81 8.88 12.49
CA PHE A 158 10.82 7.92 11.98
C PHE A 158 11.45 6.97 10.95
N ALA A 159 11.38 5.66 11.20
CA ALA A 159 11.88 4.61 10.31
C ALA A 159 10.93 4.28 9.13
N HIS A 160 10.27 5.31 8.57
CA HIS A 160 9.43 5.19 7.37
C HIS A 160 9.50 6.48 6.54
N PRO A 161 9.16 6.44 5.24
CA PRO A 161 9.27 7.61 4.39
C PRO A 161 8.19 8.64 4.76
N ARG A 162 8.60 9.90 4.89
CA ARG A 162 7.69 11.03 5.08
C ARG A 162 6.88 11.27 3.81
N THR A 163 5.58 11.50 3.94
CA THR A 163 4.68 11.67 2.79
C THR A 163 4.23 13.11 2.59
N ALA A 164 3.89 13.44 1.34
CA ALA A 164 3.29 14.69 0.94
C ALA A 164 2.02 14.41 0.14
N LEU A 165 0.90 14.98 0.61
CA LEU A 165 -0.38 14.92 -0.07
C LEU A 165 -0.61 16.21 -0.87
N ARG A 166 -1.13 16.07 -2.09
CA ARG A 166 -1.54 17.19 -2.95
C ARG A 166 -2.93 16.92 -3.50
N TRP A 167 -3.87 17.77 -3.10
CA TRP A 167 -5.23 17.81 -3.64
C TRP A 167 -5.29 18.85 -4.75
N ARG A 168 -5.85 18.49 -5.90
CA ARG A 168 -5.99 19.42 -7.02
C ARG A 168 -7.27 19.18 -7.82
N SER A 169 -7.64 20.19 -8.59
CA SER A 169 -8.57 20.02 -9.70
C SER A 169 -7.78 19.58 -10.93
N SER A 170 -8.09 18.42 -11.49
CA SER A 170 -7.44 17.90 -12.68
C SER A 170 -7.62 18.82 -13.89
N ALA A 171 -8.79 19.47 -14.00
CA ALA A 171 -9.12 20.40 -15.06
C ALA A 171 -8.32 21.71 -15.02
N SER A 172 -7.70 22.06 -13.89
CA SER A 172 -6.87 23.26 -13.80
C SER A 172 -5.45 23.04 -14.32
N VAL A 173 -5.03 21.79 -14.55
CA VAL A 173 -3.70 21.47 -15.08
C VAL A 173 -3.75 21.45 -16.59
N THR A 174 -3.29 22.54 -17.22
CA THR A 174 -3.28 22.67 -18.69
C THR A 174 -1.94 22.32 -19.31
N ASP A 175 -0.84 22.56 -18.59
CA ASP A 175 0.52 22.25 -19.01
C ASP A 175 1.15 21.29 -17.99
N VAL A 176 1.58 20.13 -18.45
CA VAL A 176 2.04 19.03 -17.59
C VAL A 176 3.56 19.01 -17.60
N LEU A 177 4.17 18.86 -16.43
CA LEU A 177 5.61 18.75 -16.27
C LEU A 177 6.14 17.52 -17.03
N ASP A 178 6.88 17.76 -18.12
CA ASP A 178 7.39 16.70 -19.00
C ASP A 178 8.43 15.80 -18.33
N ALA A 179 9.29 16.36 -17.49
CA ALA A 179 10.40 15.66 -16.85
C ALA A 179 10.45 15.98 -15.35
N PRO A 180 9.67 15.26 -14.52
CA PRO A 180 9.80 15.34 -13.07
C PRO A 180 11.23 15.04 -12.62
N PRO A 181 11.78 15.77 -11.64
CA PRO A 181 13.10 15.48 -11.12
C PRO A 181 13.08 14.12 -10.41
N GLU A 182 14.08 13.29 -10.71
CA GLU A 182 14.32 12.04 -10.00
C GLU A 182 15.35 12.24 -8.90
N PRO A 183 15.21 11.57 -7.74
CA PRO A 183 16.23 11.64 -6.70
C PRO A 183 17.53 10.98 -7.19
N PRO A 184 18.70 11.50 -6.76
CA PRO A 184 19.99 10.93 -7.15
C PRO A 184 20.17 9.52 -6.58
N VAL A 185 19.64 9.28 -5.39
CA VAL A 185 19.68 8.01 -4.68
C VAL A 185 18.34 7.74 -4.01
N ILE A 186 17.99 6.46 -3.90
CA ILE A 186 16.90 5.96 -3.06
C ILE A 186 17.55 5.04 -2.03
N GLN A 187 17.22 5.26 -0.76
CA GLN A 187 17.91 4.59 0.34
C GLN A 187 17.70 3.08 0.32
N PHE A 188 16.49 2.67 -0.03
CA PHE A 188 16.09 1.28 -0.15
C PHE A 188 15.36 1.04 -1.47
N ASP A 189 15.68 -0.05 -2.17
CA ASP A 189 15.08 -0.34 -3.48
C ASP A 189 13.56 -0.56 -3.43
N TRP A 190 13.02 -0.83 -2.23
CA TRP A 190 11.60 -1.01 -1.94
C TRP A 190 10.83 0.28 -1.60
N TYR A 191 11.45 1.47 -1.71
CA TYR A 191 10.72 2.76 -1.70
C TYR A 191 10.28 3.23 -3.07
N LEU A 192 10.87 2.68 -4.15
CA LEU A 192 10.41 2.98 -5.50
C LEU A 192 9.23 2.08 -5.87
N PRO A 193 7.98 2.55 -6.01
CA PRO A 193 6.90 1.69 -6.47
C PRO A 193 7.12 1.20 -7.91
N MET A 194 6.65 -0.01 -8.22
CA MET A 194 6.44 -0.48 -9.59
C MET A 194 5.25 0.27 -10.20
N PRO A 195 5.36 0.80 -11.44
CA PRO A 195 4.24 1.43 -12.12
C PRO A 195 3.09 0.44 -12.35
N CYS A 196 1.92 0.80 -11.84
CA CYS A 196 0.73 -0.04 -11.86
C CYS A 196 -0.53 0.77 -12.23
N LEU A 197 -1.39 0.15 -13.05
CA LEU A 197 -2.79 0.55 -13.20
C LEU A 197 -3.61 -0.01 -12.05
N LEU A 198 -4.74 0.63 -11.74
CA LEU A 198 -5.64 0.19 -10.67
C LEU A 198 -6.87 -0.51 -11.22
N ALA A 199 -7.42 -1.43 -10.43
CA ALA A 199 -8.70 -2.08 -10.70
C ALA A 199 -9.59 -2.00 -9.46
N PRO A 200 -10.20 -0.83 -9.18
CA PRO A 200 -10.89 -0.60 -7.92
C PRO A 200 -12.08 -1.52 -7.67
N GLU A 201 -12.24 -1.94 -6.41
CA GLU A 201 -13.36 -2.77 -5.94
C GLU A 201 -13.84 -2.29 -4.57
N GLN A 202 -15.14 -2.06 -4.42
CA GLN A 202 -15.72 -1.74 -3.11
C GLN A 202 -15.98 -3.00 -2.29
N VAL A 203 -15.52 -2.99 -1.04
CA VAL A 203 -15.71 -4.07 -0.07
C VAL A 203 -16.24 -3.51 1.25
N THR A 204 -16.89 -4.37 2.02
CA THR A 204 -17.32 -4.04 3.39
C THR A 204 -16.25 -4.47 4.38
N GLU A 205 -15.91 -3.57 5.29
CA GLU A 205 -15.00 -3.81 6.41
C GLU A 205 -15.70 -3.60 7.76
N TYR A 206 -15.13 -4.24 8.76
CA TYR A 206 -15.50 -4.12 10.16
C TYR A 206 -14.26 -3.73 10.98
N PRO A 207 -14.43 -3.18 12.20
CA PRO A 207 -13.30 -2.76 13.04
C PRO A 207 -12.41 -3.92 13.49
N SER A 208 -11.21 -3.58 13.98
CA SER A 208 -10.33 -4.56 14.63
C SER A 208 -11.01 -5.14 15.87
N PRO A 209 -10.76 -6.42 16.26
CA PRO A 209 -11.21 -6.95 17.54
C PRO A 209 -10.95 -6.01 18.72
N MET A 210 -9.79 -5.34 18.70
CA MET A 210 -9.34 -4.46 19.79
C MET A 210 -10.14 -3.16 19.90
N GLU A 211 -10.84 -2.76 18.83
CA GLU A 211 -11.72 -1.59 18.81
C GLU A 211 -13.16 -1.92 19.21
N LEU A 212 -13.48 -3.20 19.40
CA LEU A 212 -14.82 -3.66 19.80
C LEU A 212 -15.02 -3.59 21.32
N SER A 213 -16.29 -3.63 21.75
CA SER A 213 -16.61 -3.76 23.18
C SER A 213 -16.07 -5.08 23.75
N LYS A 214 -15.85 -5.14 25.08
CA LYS A 214 -15.32 -6.35 25.72
C LYS A 214 -16.26 -7.54 25.57
N GLU A 215 -17.56 -7.30 25.61
CA GLU A 215 -18.58 -8.32 25.40
C GLU A 215 -18.49 -8.91 23.99
N LEU A 216 -18.32 -8.06 22.96
CA LEU A 216 -18.20 -8.54 21.59
C LEU A 216 -16.85 -9.21 21.31
N GLN A 217 -15.78 -8.77 21.97
CA GLN A 217 -14.49 -9.48 21.94
C GLN A 217 -14.62 -10.89 22.52
N GLU A 218 -15.32 -11.05 23.64
CA GLU A 218 -15.60 -12.34 24.27
C GLU A 218 -16.49 -13.21 23.36
N GLU A 219 -17.54 -12.65 22.77
CA GLU A 219 -18.40 -13.38 21.81
C GLU A 219 -17.60 -13.85 20.57
N LEU A 220 -16.73 -13.00 20.02
CA LEU A 220 -15.86 -13.38 18.89
C LEU A 220 -14.87 -14.49 19.28
N GLY A 221 -14.44 -14.53 20.54
CA GLY A 221 -13.54 -15.55 21.08
C GLY A 221 -14.21 -16.90 21.39
N ASP A 222 -15.55 -16.99 21.33
CA ASP A 222 -16.29 -18.22 21.60
C ASP A 222 -16.28 -19.15 20.39
N GLU A 223 -15.37 -20.13 20.38
CA GLU A 223 -15.24 -21.17 19.35
C GLU A 223 -16.57 -21.85 19.02
N SER A 224 -17.41 -22.10 20.03
CA SER A 224 -18.65 -22.86 19.86
C SER A 224 -19.67 -22.17 18.95
N ARG A 225 -19.64 -20.83 18.90
CA ARG A 225 -20.49 -20.06 17.98
C ARG A 225 -20.09 -20.23 16.53
N TRP A 226 -18.78 -20.27 16.25
CA TRP A 226 -18.26 -20.48 14.90
C TRP A 226 -18.48 -21.91 14.45
N GLU A 227 -18.28 -22.90 15.33
CA GLU A 227 -18.54 -24.31 15.05
C GLU A 227 -20.03 -24.57 14.78
N ALA A 228 -20.93 -23.95 15.56
CA ALA A 228 -22.36 -24.02 15.32
C ALA A 228 -22.78 -23.44 13.95
N ALA A 229 -21.97 -22.51 13.40
CA ALA A 229 -22.12 -21.96 12.06
C ALA A 229 -21.53 -22.85 10.95
N GLY A 230 -20.94 -24.00 11.32
CA GLY A 230 -20.30 -24.93 10.40
C GLY A 230 -18.84 -24.60 10.07
N HIS A 231 -18.18 -23.73 10.85
CA HIS A 231 -16.76 -23.46 10.68
C HIS A 231 -15.90 -24.61 11.26
N ALA A 232 -14.86 -25.02 10.52
CA ALA A 232 -13.88 -26.01 10.97
C ALA A 232 -12.49 -25.35 11.08
N TRP A 233 -11.91 -25.40 12.27
CA TRP A 233 -10.66 -24.70 12.62
C TRP A 233 -9.40 -25.26 11.95
N ASP A 234 -9.43 -26.51 11.49
CA ASP A 234 -8.29 -27.19 10.86
C ASP A 234 -7.92 -26.64 9.47
N ALA A 235 -8.81 -25.85 8.85
CA ALA A 235 -8.67 -25.42 7.46
C ALA A 235 -8.07 -24.00 7.29
N THR A 236 -7.95 -23.19 8.34
CA THR A 236 -7.67 -21.75 8.22
C THR A 236 -6.26 -21.32 8.65
N GLY A 237 -5.60 -22.11 9.50
CA GLY A 237 -4.30 -21.77 10.07
C GLY A 237 -4.32 -20.59 11.07
N ALA A 238 -5.50 -20.13 11.50
CA ALA A 238 -5.64 -19.13 12.56
C ALA A 238 -5.44 -19.78 13.94
N GLU A 239 -4.73 -19.11 14.85
CA GLU A 239 -4.46 -19.60 16.21
C GLU A 239 -5.64 -19.34 17.16
N SER A 240 -6.56 -18.46 16.78
CA SER A 240 -7.75 -18.14 17.56
C SER A 240 -8.93 -17.67 16.70
N PRO A 241 -10.17 -17.72 17.23
CA PRO A 241 -11.33 -17.14 16.58
C PRO A 241 -11.23 -15.64 16.26
N GLN A 242 -10.61 -14.89 17.16
CA GLN A 242 -10.39 -13.45 16.98
C GLN A 242 -9.39 -13.18 15.86
N GLU A 243 -8.33 -13.99 15.75
CA GLU A 243 -7.39 -13.91 14.63
C GLU A 243 -8.08 -14.28 13.30
N PHE A 244 -8.91 -15.32 13.29
CA PHE A 244 -9.67 -15.69 12.10
C PHE A 244 -10.55 -14.53 11.62
N TYR A 245 -11.32 -13.92 12.52
CA TYR A 245 -12.10 -12.72 12.22
C TYR A 245 -11.22 -11.59 11.69
N PHE A 246 -10.12 -11.27 12.40
CA PHE A 246 -9.21 -10.19 12.04
C PHE A 246 -8.66 -10.36 10.62
N ARG A 247 -8.16 -11.56 10.28
CA ARG A 247 -7.51 -11.83 9.00
C ARG A 247 -8.47 -12.03 7.84
N ASN A 248 -9.68 -12.53 8.08
CA ASN A 248 -10.56 -13.00 6.99
C ASN A 248 -11.86 -12.21 6.83
N LEU A 249 -12.32 -11.54 7.90
CA LEU A 249 -13.66 -10.95 7.96
C LEU A 249 -13.67 -9.47 8.37
N SER A 250 -12.62 -8.97 9.03
CA SER A 250 -12.56 -7.60 9.56
C SER A 250 -12.08 -6.59 8.52
N HIS A 251 -10.79 -6.61 8.17
CA HIS A 251 -10.18 -5.65 7.27
C HIS A 251 -9.72 -6.32 5.98
N ALA A 252 -9.93 -5.67 4.83
CA ALA A 252 -9.26 -6.07 3.62
C ALA A 252 -7.77 -5.69 3.72
N PRO A 253 -6.85 -6.61 3.42
CA PRO A 253 -5.44 -6.30 3.23
C PRO A 253 -5.21 -5.59 1.89
N GLY A 254 -4.01 -5.06 1.72
CA GLY A 254 -3.59 -4.44 0.48
C GLY A 254 -3.90 -2.97 0.37
N TRP A 255 -3.63 -2.44 -0.82
CA TRP A 255 -3.87 -1.05 -1.15
C TRP A 255 -5.36 -0.76 -1.16
N LYS A 256 -5.78 0.23 -0.37
CA LYS A 256 -7.19 0.61 -0.28
C LYS A 256 -7.40 2.07 0.11
N THR A 257 -8.57 2.60 -0.19
CA THR A 257 -9.05 3.89 0.33
C THR A 257 -10.23 3.70 1.29
N GLY A 258 -10.31 4.55 2.31
CA GLY A 258 -11.37 4.51 3.32
C GLY A 258 -11.35 3.26 4.20
N GLY A 259 -12.54 2.81 4.63
CA GLY A 259 -12.70 1.64 5.50
C GLY A 259 -12.37 1.89 6.96
N TRP A 260 -11.82 0.86 7.60
CA TRP A 260 -11.34 0.89 8.98
C TRP A 260 -9.82 0.98 9.05
N THR A 261 -9.32 1.56 10.15
CA THR A 261 -7.90 1.52 10.45
C THR A 261 -7.54 0.09 10.82
N ARG A 262 -6.52 -0.46 10.17
CA ARG A 262 -5.97 -1.77 10.55
C ARG A 262 -5.04 -1.58 11.74
N TRP A 263 -5.17 -2.40 12.77
CA TRP A 263 -4.30 -2.40 13.94
C TRP A 263 -3.59 -3.76 14.04
N GLY A 264 -2.32 -3.79 13.68
CA GLY A 264 -1.51 -5.02 13.61
C GLY A 264 -0.20 -4.94 14.37
N LEU A 265 0.41 -3.75 14.41
CA LEU A 265 1.66 -3.50 15.12
C LEU A 265 1.44 -2.90 16.51
N THR A 266 0.41 -2.07 16.67
CA THR A 266 0.12 -1.38 17.94
C THR A 266 -1.35 -1.49 18.32
N ASP A 267 -1.63 -1.28 19.60
CA ASP A 267 -3.01 -1.16 20.10
C ASP A 267 -3.71 0.07 19.48
N PRO A 268 -5.04 0.03 19.32
CA PRO A 268 -5.81 1.17 18.85
C PRO A 268 -5.64 2.39 19.76
N MET A 269 -5.30 3.52 19.15
CA MET A 269 -5.13 4.80 19.85
C MET A 269 -5.89 5.92 19.13
N PRO A 270 -6.49 6.88 19.85
CA PRO A 270 -7.11 8.05 19.22
C PRO A 270 -6.14 8.79 18.32
N ARG A 271 -6.63 9.29 17.18
CA ARG A 271 -5.84 10.02 16.17
C ARG A 271 -6.48 11.39 15.91
N PRO A 272 -6.53 12.27 16.94
CA PRO A 272 -7.08 13.62 16.76
C PRO A 272 -6.16 14.44 15.85
N CYS A 273 -6.76 15.20 14.95
CA CYS A 273 -6.04 16.17 14.14
C CYS A 273 -5.33 17.19 15.05
N ALA A 274 -4.03 17.37 14.85
CA ALA A 274 -3.23 18.30 15.67
C ALA A 274 -3.72 19.76 15.61
N ALA A 275 -4.40 20.15 14.52
CA ALA A 275 -4.88 21.52 14.33
C ALA A 275 -6.23 21.80 14.98
N CYS A 276 -7.20 20.88 14.91
CA CYS A 276 -8.58 21.12 15.36
C CYS A 276 -9.14 20.10 16.36
N GLY A 277 -8.37 19.05 16.68
CA GLY A 277 -8.77 18.00 17.64
C GLY A 277 -9.83 17.03 17.13
N THR A 278 -10.35 17.21 15.91
CA THR A 278 -11.30 16.26 15.30
C THR A 278 -10.59 14.96 14.95
N GLU A 279 -11.21 13.82 15.27
CA GLU A 279 -10.68 12.49 14.91
C GLU A 279 -10.48 12.41 13.39
N THR A 280 -9.27 12.03 12.99
CA THR A 280 -8.92 11.85 11.58
C THR A 280 -9.57 10.59 11.01
N ILE A 281 -9.79 10.57 9.70
CA ILE A 281 -10.41 9.43 9.00
C ILE A 281 -9.38 8.75 8.08
N PRO A 282 -9.46 7.42 7.88
CA PRO A 282 -8.57 6.72 6.95
C PRO A 282 -8.78 7.25 5.52
N LEU A 283 -7.70 7.68 4.88
CA LEU A 283 -7.69 8.10 3.48
C LEU A 283 -7.20 6.97 2.58
N LEU A 284 -5.94 6.54 2.79
CA LEU A 284 -5.22 5.60 1.94
C LEU A 284 -4.36 4.66 2.78
N THR A 285 -4.43 3.38 2.48
CA THR A 285 -3.47 2.37 2.92
C THR A 285 -2.53 2.07 1.77
N VAL A 286 -1.24 2.30 1.99
CA VAL A 286 -0.13 1.90 1.12
C VAL A 286 0.45 0.62 1.70
N ALA A 287 0.11 -0.51 1.09
CA ALA A 287 0.45 -1.83 1.63
C ALA A 287 1.73 -2.40 1.00
N SER A 288 2.47 -3.18 1.79
CA SER A 288 3.59 -3.99 1.29
C SER A 288 3.14 -5.15 0.41
N GLY A 289 1.90 -5.61 0.58
CA GLY A 289 1.33 -6.69 -0.23
C GLY A 289 -0.20 -6.70 -0.19
N GLU A 290 -0.79 -7.24 -1.26
CA GLU A 290 -2.25 -7.31 -1.42
C GLU A 290 -2.90 -8.47 -0.63
N TRP A 291 -2.12 -9.49 -0.28
CA TRP A 291 -2.48 -10.63 0.57
C TRP A 291 -1.21 -11.38 1.00
N ASP A 292 -1.34 -12.22 2.02
CA ASP A 292 -0.30 -13.09 2.57
C ASP A 292 -0.86 -14.53 2.77
N PRO A 293 -0.05 -15.50 3.24
CA PRO A 293 -0.53 -16.85 3.51
C PRO A 293 -1.71 -16.93 4.51
N GLY A 294 -1.84 -15.98 5.44
CA GLY A 294 -2.92 -15.94 6.44
C GLY A 294 -4.19 -15.19 6.00
N SER A 295 -4.13 -14.49 4.88
CA SER A 295 -5.21 -13.68 4.32
C SER A 295 -5.58 -14.11 2.90
N GLN A 296 -5.27 -15.36 2.53
CA GLN A 296 -5.55 -15.89 1.19
C GLN A 296 -7.01 -15.79 0.79
N THR A 297 -7.98 -15.74 1.72
CA THR A 297 -9.39 -15.51 1.40
C THR A 297 -9.65 -14.16 0.72
N TRP A 298 -8.72 -13.21 0.81
CA TRP A 298 -8.76 -11.91 0.13
C TRP A 298 -8.06 -11.90 -1.23
N MET A 299 -7.34 -12.96 -1.60
CA MET A 299 -6.68 -13.04 -2.91
C MET A 299 -7.74 -13.04 -4.03
N PRO A 300 -7.67 -12.11 -4.99
CA PRO A 300 -8.63 -12.02 -6.08
C PRO A 300 -8.77 -13.31 -6.88
N GLU A 301 -9.97 -13.60 -7.38
CA GLU A 301 -10.25 -14.81 -8.16
C GLU A 301 -9.41 -14.88 -9.45
N GLU A 302 -9.23 -13.74 -10.10
CA GLU A 302 -8.44 -13.61 -11.32
C GLU A 302 -6.96 -13.89 -11.06
N GLU A 303 -6.46 -13.57 -9.86
CA GLU A 303 -5.07 -13.84 -9.48
C GLU A 303 -4.83 -15.34 -9.23
N ARG A 304 -5.83 -16.06 -8.69
CA ARG A 304 -5.74 -17.53 -8.50
C ARG A 304 -5.60 -18.26 -9.83
N THR A 305 -6.29 -17.77 -10.85
CA THR A 305 -6.35 -18.43 -12.16
C THR A 305 -5.22 -17.98 -13.08
N ASN A 306 -4.82 -16.72 -12.98
CA ASN A 306 -3.75 -16.14 -13.77
C ASN A 306 -2.84 -15.25 -12.89
N PRO A 307 -1.90 -15.86 -12.15
CA PRO A 307 -1.07 -15.13 -11.21
C PRO A 307 -0.18 -14.12 -11.92
N THR A 308 -0.07 -12.94 -11.33
CA THR A 308 0.79 -11.86 -11.79
C THR A 308 2.24 -12.34 -11.76
N LEU A 309 2.95 -12.16 -12.87
CA LEU A 309 4.37 -12.45 -12.93
C LEU A 309 5.14 -11.40 -12.13
N LEU A 310 5.72 -11.81 -11.01
CA LEU A 310 6.55 -10.95 -10.16
C LEU A 310 8.04 -11.20 -10.42
N PRO A 311 8.91 -10.20 -10.16
CA PRO A 311 10.36 -10.39 -10.21
C PRO A 311 10.79 -11.53 -9.28
N LEU A 312 11.84 -12.26 -9.66
CA LEU A 312 12.34 -13.38 -8.88
C LEU A 312 12.67 -12.93 -7.44
N ARG A 313 12.26 -13.74 -6.45
CA ARG A 313 12.39 -13.49 -5.00
C ARG A 313 11.48 -12.39 -4.44
N THR A 314 10.39 -12.05 -5.14
CA THR A 314 9.32 -11.21 -4.61
C THR A 314 8.28 -12.09 -3.91
N GLN A 315 7.76 -11.65 -2.78
CA GLN A 315 6.67 -12.35 -2.10
C GLN A 315 5.38 -12.30 -2.95
N PRO A 316 4.56 -13.37 -2.97
CA PRO A 316 3.23 -13.31 -3.58
C PRO A 316 2.42 -12.14 -3.01
N GLY A 317 1.60 -11.50 -3.84
CA GLY A 317 0.80 -10.34 -3.43
C GLY A 317 1.55 -9.01 -3.38
N ASN A 318 2.88 -8.99 -3.34
CA ASN A 318 3.67 -7.75 -3.43
C ASN A 318 3.84 -7.31 -4.89
N VAL A 319 2.77 -6.76 -5.46
CA VAL A 319 2.73 -6.33 -6.86
C VAL A 319 3.43 -4.99 -7.09
N THR A 320 3.38 -4.09 -6.10
CA THR A 320 3.98 -2.75 -6.18
C THR A 320 5.47 -2.73 -5.84
N LEU A 321 6.02 -3.87 -5.39
CA LEU A 321 7.42 -4.02 -4.94
C LEU A 321 7.81 -3.12 -3.78
N LEU A 322 6.82 -2.68 -3.02
CA LEU A 322 7.05 -1.90 -1.80
C LEU A 322 7.29 -2.82 -0.62
N ASN A 323 8.03 -2.30 0.36
CA ASN A 323 8.15 -2.91 1.68
C ASN A 323 8.20 -1.77 2.68
N ILE A 324 7.17 -1.68 3.52
CA ILE A 324 7.06 -0.72 4.60
C ILE A 324 7.42 -1.45 5.90
N ALA A 325 8.51 -1.03 6.55
CA ALA A 325 8.90 -1.49 7.88
C ALA A 325 8.88 -3.03 8.10
N ASP A 326 9.35 -3.82 7.13
CA ASP A 326 9.33 -5.29 7.18
C ASP A 326 7.92 -5.90 7.03
N ALA A 327 7.25 -5.53 5.93
CA ALA A 327 5.96 -6.04 5.48
C ALA A 327 4.71 -5.54 6.23
N TYR A 328 4.82 -4.41 6.94
CA TYR A 328 3.67 -3.64 7.43
C TYR A 328 3.04 -2.77 6.33
N ASP A 329 2.01 -2.01 6.70
CA ASP A 329 1.30 -1.08 5.85
C ASP A 329 1.49 0.35 6.37
N LEU A 330 1.64 1.32 5.47
CA LEU A 330 1.54 2.74 5.82
C LEU A 330 0.09 3.21 5.61
N GLN A 331 -0.57 3.59 6.69
CA GLN A 331 -1.91 4.19 6.65
C GLN A 331 -1.82 5.70 6.79
N LEU A 332 -2.46 6.41 5.86
CA LEU A 332 -2.59 7.85 5.86
C LEU A 332 -3.99 8.24 6.32
N HIS A 333 -4.07 9.06 7.37
CA HIS A 333 -5.33 9.58 7.91
C HIS A 333 -5.39 11.09 7.73
N VAL A 334 -6.55 11.60 7.31
CA VAL A 334 -6.74 13.03 7.05
C VAL A 334 -7.80 13.63 7.95
N CYS A 335 -7.68 14.94 8.19
CA CYS A 335 -8.70 15.68 8.92
C CYS A 335 -9.95 15.83 8.04
N PRO A 336 -11.15 15.44 8.51
CA PRO A 336 -12.38 15.63 7.74
C PRO A 336 -12.84 17.10 7.68
N VAL A 337 -12.24 17.99 8.48
CA VAL A 337 -12.63 19.41 8.56
C VAL A 337 -11.90 20.25 7.50
N SER A 338 -10.62 19.98 7.26
CA SER A 338 -9.82 20.72 6.29
C SER A 338 -8.70 19.84 5.73
N ALA A 339 -8.51 19.87 4.41
CA ALA A 339 -7.41 19.22 3.73
C ALA A 339 -6.05 19.92 3.95
N ASP A 340 -6.06 21.16 4.46
CA ASP A 340 -4.84 21.91 4.80
C ASP A 340 -4.27 21.53 6.17
N HIS A 341 -5.04 20.79 6.97
CA HIS A 341 -4.55 20.27 8.23
C HIS A 341 -3.58 19.11 8.00
N PRO A 342 -2.59 18.91 8.90
CA PRO A 342 -1.64 17.83 8.75
C PRO A 342 -2.35 16.47 8.75
N HIS A 343 -1.93 15.60 7.83
CA HIS A 343 -2.30 14.19 7.85
C HIS A 343 -1.46 13.43 8.89
N ILE A 344 -1.96 12.28 9.32
CA ILE A 344 -1.25 11.36 10.21
C ILE A 344 -0.74 10.19 9.38
N GLU A 345 0.51 9.80 9.64
CA GLU A 345 1.16 8.63 9.08
C GLU A 345 1.22 7.55 10.17
N LEU A 346 0.71 6.36 9.88
CA LEU A 346 0.62 5.27 10.83
C LEU A 346 1.05 3.95 10.19
N VAL A 347 2.16 3.38 10.66
CA VAL A 347 2.66 2.06 10.25
C VAL A 347 1.97 0.97 11.08
N GLN A 348 1.39 -0.06 10.43
CA GLN A 348 0.59 -1.13 11.08
C GLN A 348 0.66 -2.50 10.43
#